data_AF-A0A259HBG7-F1
#
_entry.id   AF-A0A259HBG7-F1
#
_cell.length_a   1.000
_cell.length_b   1.000
_cell.length_c   1.000
_cell.angle_alpha   90.00
_cell.angle_beta   90.00
_cell.angle_gamma   90.00
#
_symmetry.space_group_name_H-M   'P 1'
#
loop_
_entity.id
_entity.type
_entity.pdbx_description
1 polymer ?
#
loop_
_entity_poly.entity_id
_entity_poly.type
_entity_poly.pdbx_seq_one_letter_code
_entity_poly.pdbx_strand_id
1 'polypeptide(L)'
;MQHYSDEKNQAGMRVLFMIAQMMVLAVVYIIVYTSFIAVGYAIREYGVSPAMYIPVLAVLFLFPVLLYKYRQMFNAGKMLGAFVWMMATASLLIVLLYVYVAQLIP
;
A
#
# COMPACT_ATOMS: atom_id res chain seq x y z
N MET A 1 -36.93 -4.07 18.70
CA MET A 1 -35.69 -4.43 17.96
C MET A 1 -34.56 -3.68 18.62
N GLN A 2 -33.60 -4.41 19.21
CA GLN A 2 -32.65 -3.86 20.18
C GLN A 2 -31.85 -2.71 19.59
N HIS A 3 -31.79 -1.61 20.36
CA HIS A 3 -30.94 -0.45 20.21
C HIS A 3 -29.46 -0.85 20.46
N TYR A 4 -28.99 -1.84 19.72
CA TYR A 4 -27.68 -2.47 19.84
C TYR A 4 -26.62 -1.54 19.28
N SER A 5 -26.44 -0.39 19.95
CA SER A 5 -25.20 0.37 20.02
C SER A 5 -24.45 0.51 18.69
N ASP A 6 -25.07 1.17 17.71
CA ASP A 6 -24.43 1.50 16.43
C ASP A 6 -23.05 2.17 16.62
N GLU A 7 -22.87 2.96 17.68
CA GLU A 7 -21.59 3.58 18.03
C GLU A 7 -20.49 2.57 18.38
N LYS A 8 -20.76 1.57 19.22
CA LYS A 8 -19.75 0.51 19.51
C LYS A 8 -19.45 -0.33 18.28
N ASN A 9 -20.44 -0.57 17.42
CA ASN A 9 -20.23 -1.31 16.18
C ASN A 9 -19.35 -0.53 15.19
N GLN A 10 -19.59 0.78 15.05
CA GLN A 10 -18.74 1.66 14.24
C GLN A 10 -17.32 1.78 14.81
N ALA A 11 -17.15 1.91 16.12
CA ALA A 11 -15.85 1.95 16.76
C ALA A 11 -15.07 0.64 16.53
N GLY A 12 -15.73 -0.51 16.68
CA GLY A 12 -15.14 -1.82 16.38
C GLY A 12 -14.71 -1.94 14.92
N MET A 13 -15.56 -1.51 13.98
CA MET A 13 -15.25 -1.56 12.55
C MET A 13 -14.07 -0.66 12.17
N ARG A 14 -13.94 0.50 12.83
CA ARG A 14 -12.81 1.40 12.63
C ARG A 14 -11.49 0.79 13.10
N VAL A 15 -11.50 0.10 14.24
CA VAL A 15 -10.31 -0.61 14.74
C VAL A 15 -9.91 -1.72 13.77
N LEU A 16 -10.86 -2.54 13.30
CA LEU A 16 -10.60 -3.58 12.31
C LEU A 16 -10.03 -3.00 11.01
N PHE A 17 -10.58 -1.89 10.53
CA PHE A 17 -10.05 -1.20 9.35
C PHE A 17 -8.62 -0.72 9.58
N MET A 18 -8.29 -0.16 10.74
CA MET A 18 -6.93 0.27 11.05
C MET A 18 -5.96 -0.92 11.11
N ILE A 19 -6.35 -2.05 11.68
CA ILE A 19 -5.54 -3.28 11.70
C ILE A 19 -5.29 -3.76 10.26
N ALA A 20 -6.34 -3.83 9.44
CA ALA A 20 -6.21 -4.19 8.04
C ALA A 20 -5.29 -3.21 7.29
N GLN A 21 -5.44 -1.91 7.53
CA GLN A 21 -4.61 -0.86 6.94
C GLN A 21 -3.13 -1.03 7.30
N MET A 22 -2.82 -1.41 8.55
CA MET A 22 -1.46 -1.70 9.00
C MET A 22 -0.89 -2.97 8.36
N MET A 23 -1.68 -4.03 8.23
CA MET A 23 -1.26 -5.26 7.56
C MET A 23 -0.94 -5.00 6.08
N VAL A 24 -1.81 -4.27 5.38
CA VAL A 24 -1.60 -3.92 3.97
C VAL A 24 -0.37 -3.03 3.81
N LEU A 25 -0.17 -2.06 4.71
CA LEU A 25 1.04 -1.23 4.73
C LEU A 25 2.30 -2.08 4.86
N ALA A 26 2.32 -3.04 5.80
CA ALA A 26 3.46 -3.93 6.00
C ALA A 26 3.76 -4.76 4.74
N VAL A 27 2.73 -5.34 4.10
CA VAL A 27 2.90 -6.11 2.86
C VAL A 27 3.50 -5.23 1.75
N VAL A 28 2.93 -4.05 1.51
CA VAL A 28 3.46 -3.13 0.48
C VAL A 28 4.89 -2.71 0.79
N TYR A 29 5.22 -2.47 2.06
CA TYR A 29 6.57 -2.06 2.47
C TYR A 29 7.60 -3.18 2.35
N ILE A 30 7.23 -4.43 2.58
CA ILE A 30 8.09 -5.58 2.28
C ILE A 30 8.42 -5.59 0.79
N ILE A 31 7.42 -5.40 -0.07
CA ILE A 31 7.64 -5.34 -1.53
C ILE A 31 8.54 -4.16 -1.89
N VAL A 32 8.25 -2.95 -1.40
CA VAL A 32 9.08 -1.76 -1.63
C VAL A 32 10.54 -2.01 -1.21
N TYR A 33 10.76 -2.63 -0.05
CA TYR A 33 12.10 -2.98 0.44
C TYR A 33 12.81 -3.97 -0.49
N THR A 34 12.14 -5.06 -0.87
CA THR A 34 12.73 -6.04 -1.79
C THR A 34 13.01 -5.43 -3.16
N SER A 35 12.15 -4.56 -3.68
CA SER A 35 12.38 -3.80 -4.92
C SER A 35 13.57 -2.86 -4.78
N PHE A 36 13.75 -2.21 -3.63
CA PHE A 36 14.90 -1.34 -3.37
C PHE A 36 16.22 -2.11 -3.44
N ILE A 37 16.27 -3.31 -2.84
CA ILE A 37 17.43 -4.20 -2.94
C ILE A 37 17.68 -4.62 -4.38
N ALA A 38 16.64 -5.01 -5.11
CA ALA A 38 16.76 -5.47 -6.50
C ALA A 38 17.30 -4.36 -7.42
N VAL A 39 16.84 -3.12 -7.27
CA VAL A 39 17.40 -1.96 -7.99
C VAL A 39 18.87 -1.76 -7.62
N GLY A 40 19.22 -1.87 -6.34
CA GLY A 40 20.61 -1.75 -5.89
C GLY A 40 21.54 -2.82 -6.47
N TYR A 41 21.03 -4.05 -6.62
CA TYR A 41 21.72 -5.11 -7.32
C TYR A 41 21.91 -4.76 -8.80
N ALA A 42 20.85 -4.34 -9.49
CA ALA A 42 20.91 -4.01 -10.91
C ALA A 42 21.89 -2.85 -11.20
N ILE A 43 21.96 -1.84 -10.35
CA ILE A 43 22.92 -0.73 -10.49
C ILE A 43 24.35 -1.23 -10.38
N ARG A 44 24.63 -2.15 -9.45
CA ARG A 44 25.98 -2.68 -9.23
C ARG A 44 26.40 -3.66 -10.33
N GLU A 45 25.50 -4.53 -10.74
CA GLU A 45 25.81 -5.62 -11.68
C GLU A 45 25.71 -5.19 -13.14
N TYR A 46 24.67 -4.40 -13.49
CA TYR A 46 24.37 -4.01 -14.86
C TYR A 46 24.67 -2.53 -15.15
N GLY A 47 25.19 -1.78 -14.18
CA GLY A 47 25.60 -0.38 -14.36
C GLY A 47 24.44 0.57 -14.68
N VAL A 48 23.20 0.21 -14.35
CA VAL A 48 22.03 1.07 -14.61
C VAL A 48 22.07 2.33 -13.74
N SER A 49 21.39 3.38 -14.19
CA SER A 49 21.38 4.68 -13.51
C SER A 49 20.77 4.59 -12.09
N PRO A 50 21.31 5.32 -11.09
CA PRO A 50 20.67 5.48 -9.78
C PRO A 50 19.26 6.05 -9.82
N ALA A 51 18.87 6.73 -10.91
CA ALA A 51 17.51 7.19 -11.14
C ALA A 51 16.46 6.06 -11.13
N MET A 52 16.88 4.80 -11.26
CA MET A 52 16.01 3.63 -11.15
C MET A 52 15.43 3.42 -9.74
N TYR A 53 15.90 4.15 -8.72
CA TYR A 53 15.22 4.17 -7.42
C TYR A 53 13.91 4.98 -7.41
N ILE A 54 13.70 5.87 -8.37
CA ILE A 54 12.58 6.82 -8.37
C ILE A 54 11.21 6.10 -8.27
N PRO A 55 10.91 5.06 -9.07
CA PRO A 55 9.62 4.38 -8.98
C PRO A 55 9.40 3.74 -7.60
N VAL A 56 10.44 3.14 -7.01
CA VAL A 56 10.37 2.52 -5.68
C VAL A 56 10.10 3.56 -4.59
N LEU A 57 10.83 4.67 -4.63
CA LEU A 57 10.63 5.80 -3.71
C LEU A 57 9.26 6.44 -3.88
N ALA A 58 8.76 6.56 -5.11
CA ALA A 58 7.43 7.08 -5.36
C ALA A 58 6.36 6.25 -4.63
N VAL A 59 6.43 4.91 -4.69
CA VAL A 59 5.50 4.04 -3.97
C VAL A 59 5.64 4.18 -2.45
N LEU A 60 6.87 4.30 -1.93
CA LEU A 60 7.16 4.48 -0.50
C LEU A 60 6.38 5.66 0.10
N PHE A 61 6.34 6.80 -0.62
CA PHE A 61 5.67 8.02 -0.16
C PHE A 61 4.20 8.08 -0.58
N LEU A 62 3.86 7.60 -1.77
CA LEU A 62 2.49 7.65 -2.29
C LEU A 62 1.55 6.77 -1.46
N PHE A 63 1.99 5.58 -1.06
CA PHE A 63 1.10 4.62 -0.42
C PHE A 63 0.54 5.11 0.94
N PRO A 64 1.35 5.66 1.87
CA PRO A 64 0.83 6.27 3.10
C PRO A 64 -0.18 7.39 2.85
N VAL A 65 0.03 8.21 1.81
CA VAL A 65 -0.89 9.29 1.43
C VAL A 65 -2.23 8.71 0.97
N LEU A 66 -2.22 7.64 0.17
CA LEU A 66 -3.43 6.93 -0.24
C LEU A 66 -4.16 6.32 0.95
N LEU A 67 -3.43 5.65 1.86
CA LEU A 67 -4.00 5.08 3.07
C LEU A 67 -4.67 6.14 3.96
N TYR A 68 -4.11 7.34 4.05
CA TYR A 68 -4.75 8.46 4.74
C TYR A 68 -6.07 8.87 4.08
N LYS A 69 -6.11 8.95 2.74
CA LYS A 69 -7.35 9.24 1.99
C LYS A 69 -8.41 8.15 2.19
N TYR A 70 -8.02 6.88 2.20
CA TYR A 70 -8.97 5.78 2.46
C TYR A 70 -9.52 5.82 3.88
N ARG A 71 -8.69 6.20 4.86
CA ARG A 71 -9.16 6.43 6.23
C ARG A 71 -10.19 7.57 6.31
N GLN A 72 -9.96 8.66 5.58
CA GLN A 72 -10.96 9.74 5.49
C GLN A 72 -12.27 9.25 4.85
N MET A 73 -12.17 8.48 3.77
CA MET A 73 -13.32 7.87 3.09
C MET A 73 -14.09 6.91 4.01
N PHE A 74 -13.39 6.10 4.79
CA PHE A 74 -13.97 5.18 5.77
C PHE A 74 -14.74 5.95 6.86
N ASN A 75 -14.11 6.99 7.44
CA ASN A 75 -14.75 7.82 8.47
C ASN A 75 -15.95 8.62 7.92
N ALA A 76 -16.01 8.88 6.61
CA ALA A 76 -17.15 9.50 5.94
C ALA A 76 -18.31 8.53 5.65
N GLY A 77 -18.28 7.31 6.21
CA GLY A 77 -19.32 6.29 6.07
C GLY A 77 -19.22 5.43 4.80
N LYS A 78 -18.27 5.71 3.89
CA LYS A 78 -18.04 4.92 2.67
C LYS A 78 -17.11 3.73 2.94
N MET A 79 -17.45 2.92 3.94
CA MET A 79 -16.58 1.88 4.50
C MET A 79 -16.16 0.81 3.46
N LEU A 80 -17.12 0.25 2.74
CA LEU A 80 -16.84 -0.76 1.70
C LEU A 80 -15.95 -0.19 0.59
N GLY A 81 -16.24 1.04 0.16
CA GLY A 81 -15.44 1.73 -0.85
C GLY A 81 -13.99 1.95 -0.40
N ALA A 82 -13.79 2.35 0.85
CA ALA A 82 -12.45 2.53 1.40
C ALA A 82 -11.64 1.22 1.41
N PHE A 83 -12.26 0.11 1.81
CA PHE A 83 -11.63 -1.21 1.77
C PHE A 83 -11.26 -1.65 0.35
N VAL A 84 -12.20 -1.56 -0.59
CA VAL A 84 -11.98 -1.96 -1.99
C VAL A 84 -10.86 -1.14 -2.61
N TRP A 85 -10.87 0.18 -2.44
CA TRP A 85 -9.83 1.05 -2.99
C TRP A 85 -8.46 0.82 -2.34
N MET A 86 -8.43 0.58 -1.04
CA MET A 86 -7.19 0.23 -0.33
C MET A 86 -6.57 -1.05 -0.90
N MET A 87 -7.38 -2.11 -1.06
CA MET A 87 -6.89 -3.37 -1.60
C MET A 87 -6.50 -3.25 -3.07
N ALA A 88 -7.32 -2.60 -3.90
CA ALA A 88 -7.06 -2.43 -5.33
C ALA A 88 -5.76 -1.67 -5.59
N THR A 89 -5.53 -0.56 -4.87
CA THR A 89 -4.30 0.21 -5.05
C THR A 89 -3.07 -0.48 -4.48
N ALA A 90 -3.18 -1.19 -3.36
CA ALA A 90 -2.10 -2.03 -2.85
C ALA A 90 -1.68 -3.08 -3.88
N SER A 91 -2.64 -3.84 -4.42
CA SER A 91 -2.39 -4.85 -5.46
C SER A 91 -1.76 -4.24 -6.71
N LEU A 92 -2.29 -3.11 -7.18
CA LEU A 92 -1.77 -2.42 -8.36
C LEU A 92 -0.30 -2.00 -8.16
N LEU A 93 0.03 -1.37 -7.03
CA LEU A 93 1.39 -0.91 -6.74
C LEU A 93 2.37 -2.08 -6.63
N ILE A 94 1.96 -3.19 -6.01
CA ILE A 94 2.78 -4.40 -5.91
C ILE A 94 3.07 -4.97 -7.30
N VAL A 95 2.04 -5.14 -8.14
CA VAL A 95 2.21 -5.67 -9.49
C VAL A 95 3.09 -4.76 -10.34
N LEU A 96 2.89 -3.44 -10.27
CA LEU A 96 3.70 -2.48 -11.01
C LEU A 96 5.17 -2.52 -10.57
N LEU A 97 5.44 -2.58 -9.27
CA LEU A 97 6.81 -2.72 -8.77
C LEU A 97 7.45 -4.04 -9.22
N TYR A 98 6.69 -5.13 -9.20
CA TYR A 98 7.19 -6.43 -9.64
C TYR A 98 7.54 -6.43 -11.14
N VAL A 99 6.62 -5.96 -12.00
CA VAL A 99 6.85 -5.84 -13.44
C VAL A 99 8.03 -4.90 -13.71
N TYR A 100 8.10 -3.77 -13.00
CA TYR A 100 9.19 -2.83 -13.11
C TYR A 100 10.54 -3.49 -12.81
N VAL A 101 10.66 -4.16 -11.65
CA VAL A 101 11.91 -4.84 -11.27
C VAL A 101 12.26 -5.96 -12.24
N ALA A 102 11.29 -6.71 -12.75
CA ALA A 102 11.51 -7.76 -13.74
C ALA A 102 12.09 -7.24 -15.05
N GLN A 103 11.86 -5.97 -15.40
CA GLN A 103 12.46 -5.34 -16.58
C GLN A 103 13.89 -4.83 -16.35
N LEU A 104 14.36 -4.80 -15.09
CA LEU A 104 15.72 -4.36 -14.74
C LEU A 104 16.74 -5.49 -14.78
N ILE A 105 16.27 -6.73 -14.65
CA ILE A 105 17.10 -7.92 -14.62
C ILE A 105 17.02 -8.52 -16.05
N PRO A 106 18.09 -8.42 -16.85
CA PRO A 106 18.15 -9.02 -18.18
C PRO A 106 18.18 -10.56 -18.13
#